data_AF-A0A091FJS7-F1
#
_entry.id   AF-A0A091FJS7-F1
#
_cell.length_a   1.000
_cell.length_b   1.000
_cell.length_c   1.000
_cell.angle_alpha   90.00
_cell.angle_beta   90.00
_cell.angle_gamma   90.00
#
_symmetry.space_group_name_H-M   'P 1'
#
loop_
_entity.id
_entity.type
_entity.pdbx_description
1 polymer ?
#
loop_
_entity_poly.entity_id
_entity_poly.type
_entity_poly.pdbx_seq_one_letter_code
_entity_poly.pdbx_strand_id
1 'polypeptide(L)'
;MSRQANIGKEEIERAKQMRDESMSINQYRKALSVILIGKLGLTADLVSEIPGVSRRTIFRSRVDIRNQDVTVNKPWGGRRHCSMTVKEEKEFLNKWENIATDGGVLTVPPIHAALVERLGHDVPMSTTYRLLSRHGWRKIQPDTKHPKSDPALQDEFKKNSPKQWLPPT
;
A
#
# COMPACT_ATOMS: atom_id res chain seq x y z
N MET A 1 37.65 -11.73 -21.44
CA MET A 1 37.91 -12.67 -20.33
C MET A 1 37.14 -12.21 -19.10
N SER A 2 36.34 -13.09 -18.50
CA SER A 2 35.60 -12.75 -17.27
C SER A 2 36.58 -12.65 -16.09
N ARG A 3 36.56 -11.52 -15.39
CA ARG A 3 37.48 -11.23 -14.29
C ARG A 3 37.06 -12.02 -13.05
N GLN A 4 38.00 -12.73 -12.43
CA GLN A 4 37.80 -13.35 -11.13
C GLN A 4 37.67 -12.26 -10.05
N ALA A 5 36.64 -12.37 -9.21
CA ALA A 5 36.45 -11.46 -8.10
C ALA A 5 37.18 -12.01 -6.87
N ASN A 6 38.08 -11.21 -6.28
CA ASN A 6 38.73 -11.58 -5.03
C ASN A 6 37.76 -11.37 -3.86
N ILE A 7 37.42 -12.44 -3.14
CA ILE A 7 36.47 -12.46 -2.01
C ILE A 7 37.24 -12.70 -0.72
N GLY A 8 36.99 -11.88 0.31
CA GLY A 8 37.71 -11.98 1.59
C GLY A 8 37.32 -13.24 2.37
N LYS A 9 38.23 -13.79 3.17
CA LYS A 9 37.99 -15.00 3.99
C LYS A 9 36.78 -14.84 4.92
N GLU A 10 36.60 -13.66 5.52
CA GLU A 10 35.45 -13.36 6.37
C GLU A 10 34.11 -13.40 5.62
N GLU A 11 34.08 -12.93 4.36
CA GLU A 11 32.87 -12.97 3.53
C GLU A 11 32.45 -14.42 3.25
N ILE A 12 33.43 -15.32 3.09
CA ILE A 12 33.20 -16.74 2.84
C ILE A 12 32.63 -17.43 4.08
N GLU A 13 33.21 -17.19 5.26
CA GLU A 13 32.69 -17.80 6.50
C GLU A 13 31.26 -17.34 6.81
N ARG A 14 30.97 -16.05 6.62
CA ARG A 14 29.59 -15.53 6.77
C ARG A 14 28.63 -16.16 5.77
N ALA A 15 29.06 -16.36 4.53
CA ALA A 15 28.23 -17.02 3.52
C ALA A 15 27.95 -18.49 3.91
N LYS A 16 28.91 -19.21 4.52
CA LYS A 16 28.67 -20.57 5.02
C LYS A 16 27.66 -20.57 6.17
N GLN A 17 27.81 -19.66 7.12
CA GLN A 17 26.85 -19.53 8.22
C GLN A 17 25.43 -19.24 7.68
N MET A 18 25.29 -18.29 6.75
CA MET A 18 24.01 -17.99 6.11
C MET A 18 23.43 -19.20 5.36
N ARG A 19 24.26 -20.03 4.71
CA ARG A 19 23.81 -21.27 4.06
C ARG A 19 23.21 -22.23 5.08
N ASP A 20 23.88 -22.42 6.22
CA ASP A 20 23.50 -23.39 7.24
C ASP A 20 22.25 -22.95 8.02
N GLU A 21 22.09 -21.64 8.23
CA GLU A 21 20.92 -21.03 8.90
C GLU A 21 19.73 -20.78 7.95
N SER A 22 19.92 -20.89 6.62
CA SER A 22 18.90 -20.46 5.66
C SER A 22 17.66 -21.36 5.64
N MET A 23 16.49 -20.73 5.80
CA MET A 23 15.17 -21.38 5.65
C MET A 23 14.51 -21.11 4.29
N SER A 24 15.08 -20.18 3.50
CA SER A 24 14.56 -19.79 2.19
C SER A 24 15.54 -20.14 1.07
N ILE A 25 15.01 -20.65 -0.05
CA ILE A 25 15.81 -20.95 -1.25
C ILE A 25 16.57 -19.71 -1.78
N ASN A 26 16.02 -18.51 -1.60
CA ASN A 26 16.66 -17.27 -2.02
C ASN A 26 17.89 -16.95 -1.15
N GLN A 27 17.79 -17.16 0.16
CA GLN A 27 18.91 -17.01 1.09
C GLN A 27 19.99 -18.06 0.81
N TYR A 28 19.58 -19.31 0.55
CA TYR A 28 20.49 -20.37 0.18
C TYR A 28 21.26 -20.06 -1.12
N ARG A 29 20.55 -19.65 -2.19
CA ARG A 29 21.18 -19.24 -3.47
C ARG A 29 22.10 -18.03 -3.31
N LYS A 30 21.73 -17.07 -2.46
CA LYS A 30 22.55 -15.89 -2.11
C LYS A 30 23.88 -16.33 -1.48
N ALA A 31 23.82 -17.19 -0.46
CA ALA A 31 25.00 -17.75 0.19
C ALA A 31 25.86 -18.58 -0.77
N LEU A 32 25.25 -19.49 -1.53
CA LEU A 32 25.94 -20.36 -2.49
C LEU A 32 26.71 -19.55 -3.55
N SER A 33 26.10 -18.48 -4.07
CA SER A 33 26.72 -17.62 -5.09
C SER A 33 28.05 -17.02 -4.60
N VAL A 34 28.14 -16.62 -3.33
CA VAL A 34 29.37 -16.06 -2.73
C VAL A 34 30.39 -17.16 -2.46
N ILE A 35 29.96 -18.32 -1.97
CA ILE A 35 30.84 -19.47 -1.70
C ILE A 35 31.49 -19.98 -3.00
N LEU A 36 30.71 -20.13 -4.07
CA LEU A 36 31.20 -20.65 -5.35
C LEU A 36 32.29 -19.75 -5.96
N ILE A 37 32.13 -18.43 -5.92
CA ILE A 37 33.16 -17.51 -6.39
C ILE A 37 34.36 -17.49 -5.44
N GLY A 38 34.12 -17.42 -4.13
CA GLY A 38 35.18 -17.18 -3.15
C GLY A 38 36.04 -18.39 -2.83
N LYS A 39 35.44 -19.59 -2.80
CA LYS A 39 36.14 -20.83 -2.45
C LYS A 39 36.64 -21.60 -3.68
N LEU A 40 35.84 -21.64 -4.76
CA LEU A 40 36.17 -22.39 -5.98
C LEU A 40 36.76 -21.51 -7.10
N GLY A 41 36.80 -20.19 -6.92
CA GLY A 41 37.38 -19.28 -7.92
C GLY A 41 36.60 -19.21 -9.24
N LEU A 42 35.32 -19.64 -9.23
CA LEU A 42 34.48 -19.67 -10.41
C LEU A 42 34.18 -18.26 -10.93
N THR A 43 33.98 -18.16 -12.24
CA THR A 43 33.58 -16.91 -12.88
C THR A 43 32.10 -16.63 -12.60
N ALA A 44 31.73 -15.34 -12.56
CA ALA A 44 30.36 -14.94 -12.28
C ALA A 44 29.35 -15.44 -13.34
N ASP A 45 29.82 -15.72 -14.56
CA ASP A 45 28.99 -16.26 -15.64
C ASP A 45 28.61 -17.73 -15.34
N LEU A 46 29.58 -18.57 -14.97
CA LEU A 46 29.33 -19.96 -14.55
C LEU A 46 28.47 -20.03 -13.28
N VAL A 47 28.75 -19.15 -12.31
CA VAL A 47 27.95 -19.05 -11.08
C VAL A 47 26.57 -18.45 -11.34
N SER A 48 26.31 -17.86 -12.51
CA SER A 48 24.95 -17.46 -12.87
C SER A 48 24.11 -18.64 -13.33
N GLU A 49 24.73 -19.57 -14.05
CA GLU A 49 24.08 -20.74 -14.62
C GLU A 49 23.78 -21.81 -13.55
N ILE A 50 24.75 -22.12 -12.68
CA ILE A 50 24.63 -23.21 -11.69
C ILE A 50 23.44 -23.02 -10.72
N PRO A 51 23.34 -21.93 -9.94
CA PRO A 51 22.20 -21.63 -9.07
C PRO A 51 21.04 -20.92 -9.77
N GLY A 52 21.17 -20.51 -11.04
CA GLY A 52 20.16 -19.75 -11.78
C GLY A 52 19.97 -18.31 -11.27
N VAL A 53 21.07 -17.61 -10.97
CA VAL A 53 21.05 -16.26 -10.38
C VAL A 53 21.71 -15.27 -11.32
N SER A 54 21.09 -14.12 -11.59
CA SER A 54 21.70 -13.13 -12.49
C SER A 54 23.08 -12.66 -12.00
N ARG A 55 24.00 -12.37 -12.93
CA ARG A 55 25.34 -11.85 -12.62
C ARG A 55 25.30 -10.63 -11.67
N ARG A 56 24.33 -9.73 -11.87
CA ARG A 56 24.12 -8.56 -11.00
C ARG A 56 23.73 -8.96 -9.58
N THR A 57 22.85 -9.95 -9.44
CA THR A 57 22.40 -10.45 -8.15
C THR A 57 23.56 -11.09 -7.39
N ILE A 58 24.48 -11.80 -8.05
CA ILE A 58 25.66 -12.39 -7.39
C ILE A 58 26.51 -11.31 -6.69
N PHE A 59 26.81 -10.21 -7.39
CA PHE A 59 27.57 -9.10 -6.79
C PHE A 59 26.78 -8.39 -5.69
N ARG A 60 25.46 -8.23 -5.85
CA ARG A 60 24.60 -7.67 -4.79
C ARG A 60 24.61 -8.55 -3.54
N SER A 61 24.42 -9.86 -3.71
CA SER A 61 24.49 -10.87 -2.66
C SER A 61 25.78 -10.79 -1.86
N ARG A 62 26.92 -10.60 -2.54
CA ARG A 62 28.21 -10.39 -1.89
C ARG A 62 28.25 -9.12 -1.04
N VAL A 63 27.77 -7.99 -1.58
CA VAL A 63 27.72 -6.72 -0.86
C VAL A 63 26.82 -6.84 0.38
N ASP A 64 25.67 -7.49 0.23
CA ASP A 64 24.73 -7.68 1.34
C ASP A 64 25.35 -8.54 2.47
N ILE A 65 26.06 -9.63 2.13
CA ILE A 65 26.76 -10.50 3.11
C ILE A 65 27.93 -9.76 3.78
N ARG A 66 28.67 -8.94 3.02
CA ARG A 66 29.74 -8.09 3.57
C ARG A 66 29.18 -7.10 4.60
N ASN A 67 28.04 -6.48 4.30
CA ASN A 67 27.44 -5.42 5.11
C ASN A 67 26.53 -5.96 6.23
N GLN A 68 26.59 -7.26 6.56
CA GLN A 68 25.82 -7.89 7.65
C GLN A 68 24.29 -7.67 7.54
N ASP A 69 23.70 -7.76 6.34
CA ASP A 69 22.25 -7.78 6.08
C ASP A 69 21.38 -7.00 7.12
N VAL A 70 21.78 -5.76 7.46
CA VAL A 70 20.94 -4.80 8.23
C VAL A 70 19.78 -4.30 7.36
N THR A 71 19.70 -4.76 6.12
CA THR A 71 18.51 -4.61 5.28
C THR A 71 17.45 -5.59 5.72
N VAL A 72 16.86 -5.34 6.90
CA VAL A 72 15.44 -5.63 7.13
C VAL A 72 14.75 -5.19 5.85
N ASN A 73 14.12 -6.13 5.14
CA ASN A 73 13.43 -5.88 3.87
C ASN A 73 12.65 -4.57 4.02
N LYS A 74 13.17 -3.46 3.49
CA LYS A 74 12.47 -2.18 3.60
C LYS A 74 11.21 -2.38 2.77
N PRO A 75 10.01 -2.40 3.39
CA PRO A 75 8.81 -2.62 2.63
C PRO A 75 8.75 -1.53 1.56
N TRP A 76 8.60 -1.95 0.31
CA TRP A 76 8.45 -0.99 -0.78
C TRP A 76 7.14 -0.24 -0.61
N GLY A 77 7.19 1.07 -0.85
CA GLY A 77 6.05 1.95 -0.64
C GLY A 77 5.78 2.30 0.84
N GLY A 78 4.50 2.44 1.15
CA GLY A 78 4.01 2.90 2.46
C GLY A 78 3.89 4.42 2.56
N ARG A 79 3.43 4.86 3.75
CA ARG A 79 3.13 6.26 4.05
C ARG A 79 4.39 6.95 4.59
N ARG A 80 5.26 7.41 3.68
CA ARG A 80 6.57 8.03 4.01
C ARG A 80 6.57 9.57 3.98
N HIS A 81 5.73 10.14 3.12
CA HIS A 81 5.50 11.58 3.04
C HIS A 81 4.03 11.84 3.35
N CYS A 82 3.74 12.17 4.61
CA CYS A 82 2.40 12.49 5.06
C CYS A 82 2.36 13.86 5.71
N SER A 83 1.34 14.65 5.38
CA SER A 83 1.13 15.98 5.96
C SER A 83 0.65 15.91 7.42
N MET A 84 0.10 14.78 7.85
CA MET A 84 -0.35 14.53 9.24
C MET A 84 -0.09 13.08 9.64
N THR A 85 0.08 12.80 10.93
CA THR A 85 0.10 11.41 11.43
C THR A 85 -1.31 10.81 11.44
N VAL A 86 -1.43 9.47 11.49
CA VAL A 86 -2.76 8.81 11.54
C VAL A 86 -3.55 9.23 12.78
N LYS A 87 -2.87 9.53 13.90
CA LYS A 87 -3.49 10.04 15.13
C LYS A 87 -4.06 11.45 14.92
N GLU A 88 -3.26 12.36 14.35
CA GLU A 88 -3.72 13.72 14.02
C GLU A 88 -4.89 13.73 13.03
N GLU A 89 -4.89 12.83 12.04
CA GLU A 89 -6.02 12.71 11.11
C GLU A 89 -7.30 12.28 11.84
N LYS A 90 -7.22 11.36 12.80
CA LYS A 90 -8.38 10.97 13.62
C LYS A 90 -8.87 12.12 14.49
N GLU A 91 -7.97 12.83 15.16
CA GLU A 91 -8.33 14.01 15.96
C GLU A 91 -8.98 15.12 15.12
N PHE A 92 -8.52 15.30 13.87
CA PHE A 92 -9.15 16.20 12.92
C PHE A 92 -10.59 15.77 12.61
N LEU A 93 -10.77 14.48 12.30
CA LEU A 93 -12.06 13.94 11.85
C LEU A 93 -13.07 13.79 12.99
N ASN A 94 -12.64 13.56 14.24
CA ASN A 94 -13.54 13.44 15.39
C ASN A 94 -14.49 14.64 15.53
N LYS A 95 -14.02 15.85 15.22
CA LYS A 95 -14.87 17.06 15.22
C LYS A 95 -16.05 16.95 14.25
N TRP A 96 -15.80 16.34 13.09
CA TRP A 96 -16.78 16.14 12.04
C TRP A 96 -17.65 14.91 12.27
N GLU A 97 -17.14 13.87 12.93
CA GLU A 97 -17.92 12.69 13.32
C GLU A 97 -19.04 13.06 14.31
N ASN A 98 -18.77 13.96 15.25
CA ASN A 98 -19.80 14.45 16.18
C ASN A 98 -20.94 15.14 15.43
N ILE A 99 -20.61 15.99 14.45
CA ILE A 99 -21.59 16.70 13.61
C ILE A 99 -22.37 15.73 12.72
N ALA A 100 -21.71 14.70 12.19
CA ALA A 100 -22.35 13.67 11.37
C ALA A 100 -23.31 12.79 12.19
N THR A 101 -23.00 12.53 13.46
CA THR A 101 -23.82 11.72 14.37
C THR A 101 -25.17 12.38 14.66
N ASP A 102 -25.22 13.71 14.69
CA ASP A 102 -26.45 14.50 14.82
C ASP A 102 -27.35 14.49 13.56
N GLY A 103 -27.01 13.68 12.55
CA GLY A 103 -27.85 13.44 11.37
C GLY A 103 -27.63 14.41 10.21
N GLY A 104 -26.54 15.19 10.23
CA GLY A 104 -26.18 16.11 9.14
C GLY A 104 -25.51 15.40 7.96
N VAL A 105 -26.01 15.63 6.74
CA VAL A 105 -25.29 15.27 5.51
C VAL A 105 -24.04 16.14 5.40
N LEU A 106 -22.87 15.53 5.63
CA LEU A 106 -21.62 16.27 5.65
C LEU A 106 -21.07 16.45 4.24
N THR A 107 -20.87 17.71 3.85
CA THR A 107 -20.29 18.05 2.54
C THR A 107 -18.77 18.13 2.65
N VAL A 108 -18.06 17.75 1.58
CA VAL A 108 -16.58 17.71 1.56
C VAL A 108 -15.92 19.10 1.54
N PRO A 109 -16.47 20.15 0.88
CA PRO A 109 -15.81 21.46 0.82
C PRO A 109 -15.51 22.12 2.18
N PRO A 110 -16.40 22.09 3.20
CA PRO A 110 -16.08 22.58 4.54
C PRO A 110 -14.91 21.84 5.21
N ILE A 111 -14.86 20.51 5.06
CA ILE A 111 -13.74 19.71 5.59
C ILE A 111 -12.44 20.09 4.89
N HIS A 112 -12.50 20.33 3.58
CA HIS A 112 -11.35 20.73 2.80
C HIS A 112 -10.78 22.08 3.24
N ALA A 113 -11.64 23.09 3.42
CA ALA A 113 -11.24 24.40 3.91
C ALA A 113 -10.55 24.31 5.28
N ALA A 114 -11.14 23.56 6.23
CA ALA A 114 -10.54 23.35 7.55
C ALA A 114 -9.22 22.56 7.49
N LEU A 115 -9.05 21.67 6.50
CA LEU A 115 -7.82 20.93 6.30
C LEU A 115 -6.70 21.82 5.72
N VAL A 116 -7.01 22.71 4.78
CA VAL A 116 -6.08 23.72 4.26
C VAL A 116 -5.63 24.67 5.38
N GLU A 117 -6.57 25.14 6.20
CA GLU A 117 -6.27 26.00 7.35
C GLU A 117 -5.36 25.29 8.36
N ARG A 118 -5.64 24.02 8.69
CA ARG A 118 -4.82 23.23 9.62
C ARG A 118 -3.40 22.97 9.10
N LEU A 119 -3.24 22.78 7.79
CA LEU A 119 -1.94 22.52 7.17
C LEU A 119 -1.15 23.80 6.87
N GLY A 120 -1.81 24.95 6.82
CA GLY A 120 -1.19 26.25 6.53
C GLY A 120 -0.73 26.41 5.07
N HIS A 121 -1.16 25.51 4.18
CA HIS A 121 -0.87 25.57 2.75
C HIS A 121 -2.01 24.97 1.94
N ASP A 122 -2.12 25.40 0.68
CA ASP A 122 -3.13 24.86 -0.22
C ASP A 122 -2.89 23.36 -0.49
N VAL A 123 -3.98 22.62 -0.61
CA VAL A 123 -3.94 21.20 -0.96
C VAL A 123 -4.98 20.89 -2.02
N PRO A 124 -4.74 19.91 -2.90
CA PRO A 124 -5.77 19.46 -3.83
C PRO A 124 -6.95 18.81 -3.09
N MET A 125 -8.16 19.01 -3.61
CA MET A 125 -9.38 18.36 -3.10
C MET A 125 -9.25 16.81 -3.04
N SER A 126 -8.47 16.22 -3.96
CA SER A 126 -8.17 14.78 -3.97
C SER A 126 -7.48 14.30 -2.69
N THR A 127 -6.69 15.15 -2.03
CA THR A 127 -6.04 14.85 -0.75
C THR A 127 -7.08 14.65 0.35
N THR A 128 -8.10 15.51 0.40
CA THR A 128 -9.22 15.39 1.34
C THR A 128 -10.03 14.13 1.07
N TYR A 129 -10.36 13.83 -0.18
CA TYR A 129 -11.05 12.58 -0.52
C TYR A 129 -10.25 11.34 -0.11
N ARG A 130 -8.92 11.32 -0.34
CA ARG A 130 -8.05 10.22 0.08
C ARG A 130 -7.94 10.10 1.60
N LEU A 131 -8.00 11.21 2.32
CA LEU A 131 -8.02 11.23 3.79
C LEU A 131 -9.31 10.58 4.28
N LEU A 132 -10.46 11.06 3.82
CA LEU A 132 -11.77 10.51 4.18
C LEU A 132 -11.88 9.01 3.86
N SER A 133 -11.48 8.59 2.66
CA SER A 133 -11.53 7.18 2.27
C SER A 133 -10.67 6.27 3.16
N ARG A 134 -9.53 6.78 3.66
CA ARG A 134 -8.63 6.04 4.56
C ARG A 134 -9.25 5.81 5.94
N HIS A 135 -10.10 6.73 6.40
CA HIS A 135 -10.84 6.60 7.66
C HIS A 135 -12.22 5.96 7.49
N GLY A 136 -12.48 5.33 6.34
CA GLY A 136 -13.70 4.56 6.10
C GLY A 136 -14.92 5.39 5.71
N TRP A 137 -14.76 6.70 5.48
CA TRP A 137 -15.85 7.54 5.03
C TRP A 137 -16.19 7.23 3.58
N ARG A 138 -17.47 6.97 3.30
CA ARG A 138 -17.97 6.63 1.97
C ARG A 138 -18.85 7.75 1.43
N LYS A 139 -18.72 8.02 0.14
CA LYS A 139 -19.67 8.88 -0.57
C LYS A 139 -20.99 8.13 -0.70
N ILE A 140 -22.00 8.57 0.03
CA ILE A 140 -23.35 8.03 -0.09
C ILE A 140 -23.98 8.66 -1.33
N GLN A 141 -24.37 7.83 -2.30
CA GLN A 141 -25.27 8.26 -3.37
C GLN A 141 -26.71 8.05 -2.89
N PRO A 142 -27.62 8.99 -3.17
CA PRO A 142 -29.03 8.77 -2.88
C PRO A 142 -29.52 7.54 -3.65
N ASP A 143 -30.27 6.68 -2.98
CA ASP A 143 -30.80 5.47 -3.59
C ASP A 143 -31.70 5.83 -4.79
N THR A 144 -31.40 5.24 -5.95
CA THR A 144 -32.21 5.45 -7.18
C THR A 144 -33.64 4.92 -7.03
N LYS A 145 -33.85 3.96 -6.11
CA LYS A 145 -35.15 3.34 -5.86
C LYS A 145 -35.43 3.31 -4.37
N HIS A 146 -36.68 3.58 -4.01
CA HIS A 146 -37.10 3.47 -2.63
C HIS A 146 -37.04 1.99 -2.17
N PRO A 147 -36.53 1.68 -0.97
CA PRO A 147 -36.40 0.30 -0.48
C PRO A 147 -37.73 -0.47 -0.41
N LYS A 148 -38.85 0.25 -0.24
CA LYS A 148 -40.22 -0.30 -0.23
C LYS A 148 -40.94 -0.16 -1.58
N SER A 149 -40.20 -0.02 -2.67
CA SER A 149 -40.76 0.07 -4.02
C SER A 149 -41.32 -1.30 -4.43
N ASP A 150 -42.63 -1.41 -4.56
CA ASP A 150 -43.29 -2.57 -5.17
C ASP A 150 -43.71 -2.22 -6.62
N PRO A 151 -43.12 -2.87 -7.65
CA PRO A 151 -43.48 -2.64 -9.05
C PRO A 151 -44.96 -2.90 -9.33
N ALA A 152 -45.58 -3.89 -8.68
CA ALA A 152 -46.98 -4.23 -8.93
C ALA A 152 -47.92 -3.12 -8.46
N LEU A 153 -47.72 -2.62 -7.23
CA LEU A 153 -48.47 -1.48 -6.70
C LEU A 153 -48.22 -0.20 -7.50
N GLN A 154 -47.02 0.00 -8.05
CA GLN A 154 -46.74 1.16 -8.92
C GLN A 154 -47.51 1.08 -10.24
N ASP A 155 -47.59 -0.10 -10.85
CA ASP A 155 -48.30 -0.27 -12.11
C ASP A 155 -49.82 -0.18 -11.92
N GLU A 156 -50.34 -0.71 -10.81
CA GLU A 156 -51.74 -0.52 -10.42
C GLU A 156 -52.06 0.95 -10.12
N PHE A 157 -51.19 1.64 -9.37
CA PHE A 157 -51.34 3.07 -9.11
C PHE A 157 -51.32 3.87 -10.41
N LYS A 158 -50.38 3.61 -11.33
CA LYS A 158 -50.32 4.30 -12.63
C LYS A 158 -51.59 4.11 -13.45
N LYS A 159 -52.22 2.93 -13.40
CA LYS A 159 -53.49 2.65 -14.09
C LYS A 159 -54.68 3.37 -13.44
N ASN A 160 -54.71 3.45 -12.12
CA ASN A 160 -55.85 3.96 -11.34
C ASN A 160 -55.68 5.41 -10.85
N SER A 161 -54.53 6.03 -11.07
CA SER A 161 -54.25 7.39 -10.61
C SER A 161 -55.07 8.43 -11.40
N PRO A 162 -55.66 9.43 -10.71
CA PRO A 162 -56.36 10.53 -11.38
C PRO A 162 -55.41 11.32 -12.28
N LYS A 163 -55.86 11.66 -13.49
CA LYS A 163 -55.08 12.50 -14.43
C LYS A 163 -54.93 13.96 -13.97
N GLN A 164 -55.77 14.38 -13.04
CA GLN A 164 -55.78 15.72 -12.48
C GLN A 164 -55.86 15.62 -10.95
N TRP A 165 -55.09 16.47 -10.28
CA TRP A 165 -55.10 16.53 -8.82
C TRP A 165 -56.42 17.12 -8.33
N LEU A 166 -57.04 16.47 -7.35
CA LEU A 166 -58.23 16.96 -6.67
C LEU A 166 -57.90 17.15 -5.17
N PRO A 167 -58.27 18.30 -4.58
CA PRO A 167 -58.02 18.53 -3.16
C PRO A 167 -58.85 17.57 -2.28
N PRO A 168 -58.31 17.15 -1.12
CA PRO A 168 -59.10 16.38 -0.16
C PRO A 168 -60.23 17.25 0.42
N THR A 169 -61.44 16.70 0.46
CA THR A 169 -62.64 17.29 1.09
C THR A 169 -62.64 17.18 2.59
#